data_AF-A0A9P1HXL9-F1
#
_entry.id   AF-A0A9P1HXL9-F1
#
_cell.length_a   1.000
_cell.length_b   1.000
_cell.length_c   1.000
_cell.angle_alpha   90.00
_cell.angle_beta   90.00
_cell.angle_gamma   90.00
#
_symmetry.space_group_name_H-M   'P 1'
#
loop_
_entity.id
_entity.type
_entity.pdbx_description
1 polymer ?
#
loop_
_entity_poly.entity_id
_entity_poly.type
_entity_poly.pdbx_seq_one_letter_code
_entity_poly.pdbx_strand_id
1 'polypeptide(L)'
;MRREAFLVLLVCISLVSVLKADDTPYGRCIDSMFNNANSDFNTALNISTDITWRNSKSLDRAVLKIIQTGGIDGLNSVCNARQAFSQSLGFTYPFCIDRYYLLSLGNTDFVNTVYYVHLFKHLEFVCSADYEVYLYENTCITGGEMAPGYEACRATFTNSLQNDYNNLCPNVQILMNCIQTFFKSIRICSTFAAWSECEKERVGFAYDCPNLVCNV
;
A
#
# COMPACT_ATOMS: atom_id res chain seq x y z
N MET A 1 -38.51 43.96 -32.33
CA MET A 1 -38.27 43.04 -31.19
C MET A 1 -37.12 42.12 -31.57
N ARG A 2 -36.11 42.00 -30.67
CA ARG A 2 -34.80 41.31 -30.79
C ARG A 2 -33.84 41.93 -31.82
N ARG A 3 -32.83 42.77 -31.53
CA ARG A 3 -31.94 43.05 -30.37
C ARG A 3 -31.10 41.85 -29.89
N GLU A 4 -29.78 42.08 -29.89
CA GLU A 4 -28.68 41.34 -29.24
C GLU A 4 -28.19 40.04 -29.93
N ALA A 5 -27.29 40.11 -30.93
CA ALA A 5 -26.52 38.93 -31.35
C ALA A 5 -25.17 39.18 -32.08
N PHE A 6 -24.60 40.39 -32.10
CA PHE A 6 -23.41 40.64 -32.95
C PHE A 6 -22.27 41.45 -32.32
N LEU A 7 -22.20 41.53 -30.98
CA LEU A 7 -21.16 42.31 -30.30
C LEU A 7 -20.58 41.63 -29.05
N VAL A 8 -20.25 40.33 -29.12
CA VAL A 8 -19.53 39.63 -28.02
C VAL A 8 -18.26 38.90 -28.53
N LEU A 9 -17.85 39.10 -29.78
CA LEU A 9 -16.72 38.36 -30.35
C LEU A 9 -15.36 39.09 -30.31
N LEU A 10 -15.17 40.11 -29.48
CA LEU A 10 -13.98 40.99 -29.55
C LEU A 10 -13.40 41.47 -28.22
N VAL A 11 -13.52 40.71 -27.13
CA VAL A 11 -12.86 41.03 -25.84
C VAL A 11 -11.98 39.89 -25.28
N CYS A 12 -11.89 38.73 -25.92
CA CYS A 12 -11.08 37.62 -25.38
C CYS A 12 -9.66 37.50 -25.99
N ILE A 13 -8.99 38.61 -26.36
CA ILE A 13 -7.63 38.58 -26.95
C ILE A 13 -6.53 39.11 -26.00
N SER A 14 -6.85 39.69 -24.85
CA SER A 14 -5.81 40.20 -23.93
C SER A 14 -5.91 39.59 -22.54
N LEU A 15 -5.52 38.32 -22.45
CA LEU A 15 -4.93 37.67 -21.26
C LEU A 15 -4.50 36.26 -21.66
N VAL A 16 -3.67 36.15 -22.71
CA VAL A 16 -2.76 35.01 -22.81
C VAL A 16 -1.66 35.29 -21.79
N SER A 17 -1.97 35.09 -20.51
CA SER A 17 -0.93 34.72 -19.56
C SER A 17 -0.25 33.52 -20.18
N VAL A 18 1.04 33.66 -20.45
CA VAL A 18 1.94 32.60 -20.90
C VAL A 18 1.63 31.37 -20.04
N LEU A 19 0.87 30.43 -20.58
CA LEU A 19 0.87 29.07 -20.06
C LEU A 19 2.29 28.60 -20.34
N LYS A 20 3.14 28.70 -19.33
CA LYS A 20 4.30 27.81 -19.23
C LYS A 20 3.77 26.43 -19.57
N ALA A 21 4.44 25.72 -20.46
CA ALA A 21 4.28 24.28 -20.55
C ALA A 21 4.38 23.79 -19.10
N ASP A 22 3.26 23.28 -18.59
CA ASP A 22 3.22 22.72 -17.26
C ASP A 22 4.17 21.54 -17.33
N ASP A 23 5.28 21.60 -16.59
CA ASP A 23 6.17 20.47 -16.34
C ASP A 23 5.43 19.47 -15.42
N THR A 24 4.16 19.16 -15.74
CA THR A 24 3.38 18.14 -15.05
C THR A 24 4.11 16.83 -15.32
N PRO A 25 4.72 16.20 -14.30
CA PRO A 25 5.56 15.05 -14.53
C PRO A 25 4.65 13.83 -14.67
N TYR A 26 4.08 13.64 -15.85
CA TYR A 26 3.52 12.34 -16.20
C TYR A 26 4.70 11.35 -16.22
N GLY A 27 4.72 10.39 -15.30
CA GLY A 27 5.71 9.31 -15.29
C GLY A 27 6.79 9.33 -14.20
N ARG A 28 6.72 10.18 -13.17
CA ARG A 28 7.65 10.13 -12.03
C ARG A 28 6.98 10.45 -10.70
N CYS A 29 7.61 10.04 -9.60
CA CYS A 29 7.21 10.49 -8.27
C CYS A 29 7.51 11.98 -8.06
N ILE A 30 6.64 12.69 -7.31
CA ILE A 30 6.87 14.06 -6.86
C ILE A 30 7.21 14.03 -5.36
N ASP A 31 8.49 14.20 -5.03
CA ASP A 31 9.03 14.02 -3.67
C ASP A 31 8.30 14.83 -2.59
N SER A 32 7.95 16.09 -2.88
CA SER A 32 7.23 16.94 -1.93
C SER A 32 5.83 16.41 -1.62
N MET A 33 5.09 15.95 -2.65
CA MET A 33 3.78 15.31 -2.48
C MET A 33 3.92 13.99 -1.73
N PHE A 34 4.94 13.21 -2.04
CA PHE A 34 5.22 11.95 -1.38
C PHE A 34 5.54 12.11 0.11
N ASN A 35 6.41 13.06 0.46
CA ASN A 35 6.77 13.32 1.85
C ASN A 35 5.56 13.88 2.64
N ASN A 36 4.78 14.78 2.04
CA ASN A 36 3.57 15.31 2.67
C ASN A 36 2.53 14.21 2.88
N ALA A 37 2.24 13.39 1.86
CA ALA A 37 1.28 12.30 1.97
C ALA A 37 1.67 11.31 3.09
N ASN A 38 2.96 10.98 3.21
CA ASN A 38 3.47 10.16 4.32
C ASN A 38 3.21 10.80 5.68
N SER A 39 3.56 12.07 5.84
CA SER A 39 3.35 12.80 7.08
C SER A 39 1.87 12.87 7.45
N ASP A 40 1.00 13.13 6.47
CA ASP A 40 -0.45 13.22 6.66
C ASP A 40 -1.05 11.86 7.04
N PHE A 41 -0.61 10.78 6.41
CA PHE A 41 -1.02 9.41 6.75
C PHE A 41 -0.67 9.09 8.21
N ASN A 42 0.57 9.35 8.62
CA ASN A 42 1.00 9.11 10.00
C ASN A 42 0.21 9.99 10.98
N THR A 43 0.03 11.27 10.67
CA THR A 43 -0.71 12.22 11.50
C THR A 43 -2.16 11.80 11.69
N ALA A 44 -2.84 11.37 10.61
CA ALA A 44 -4.22 10.89 10.64
C ALA A 44 -4.41 9.67 11.55
N LEU A 45 -3.36 8.87 11.71
CA LEU A 45 -3.35 7.65 12.51
C LEU A 45 -2.66 7.81 13.87
N ASN A 46 -2.25 9.03 14.23
CA ASN A 46 -1.47 9.32 15.43
C ASN A 46 -0.20 8.46 15.55
N ILE A 47 0.44 8.19 14.41
CA ILE A 47 1.76 7.55 14.29
C ILE A 47 2.81 8.67 14.26
N SER A 48 3.96 8.48 14.90
CA SER A 48 5.05 9.46 14.82
C SER A 48 5.45 9.72 13.37
N THR A 49 5.56 10.99 12.98
CA THR A 49 6.04 11.41 11.65
C THR A 49 7.52 11.12 11.44
N ASP A 50 8.27 10.76 12.49
CA ASP A 50 9.64 10.26 12.38
C ASP A 50 9.71 8.84 11.79
N ILE A 51 8.60 8.09 11.82
CA ILE A 51 8.50 6.78 11.17
C ILE A 51 8.23 7.01 9.68
N THR A 52 9.28 6.90 8.88
CA THR A 52 9.20 7.09 7.43
C THR A 52 9.15 5.76 6.68
N TRP A 53 9.04 5.83 5.35
CA TRP A 53 9.20 4.69 4.45
C TRP A 53 10.54 3.94 4.60
N ARG A 54 11.55 4.58 5.20
CA ARG A 54 12.86 3.98 5.51
C ARG A 54 12.82 3.02 6.70
N ASN A 55 11.78 3.09 7.52
CA ASN A 55 11.57 2.26 8.70
C ASN A 55 10.18 1.60 8.63
N SER A 56 9.79 1.20 7.42
CA SER A 56 8.43 0.77 7.09
C SER A 56 7.98 -0.48 7.82
N LYS A 57 8.89 -1.35 8.27
CA LYS A 57 8.53 -2.46 9.16
C LYS A 57 7.92 -1.97 10.48
N SER A 58 8.42 -0.86 11.02
CA SER A 58 7.82 -0.23 12.21
C SER A 58 6.49 0.45 11.87
N LEU A 59 6.38 1.04 10.69
CA LEU A 59 5.13 1.65 10.20
C LEU A 59 4.02 0.60 10.05
N ASP A 60 4.32 -0.51 9.39
CA ASP A 60 3.41 -1.65 9.18
C ASP A 60 2.88 -2.19 10.52
N ARG A 61 3.77 -2.42 11.49
CA ARG A 61 3.38 -2.82 12.85
C ARG A 61 2.54 -1.78 13.58
N ALA A 62 2.81 -0.48 13.39
CA ALA A 62 2.03 0.59 14.01
C ALA A 62 0.61 0.64 13.44
N VAL A 63 0.47 0.53 12.12
CA VAL A 63 -0.83 0.44 11.43
C VAL A 63 -1.61 -0.77 11.91
N LEU A 64 -0.99 -1.95 11.91
CA LEU A 64 -1.62 -3.18 12.36
C LEU A 64 -2.09 -3.10 13.83
N LYS A 65 -1.29 -2.47 14.71
CA LYS A 65 -1.66 -2.24 16.11
C LYS A 65 -2.91 -1.36 16.24
N ILE A 66 -3.07 -0.35 15.38
CA ILE A 66 -4.28 0.49 15.37
C ILE A 66 -5.50 -0.35 15.03
N ILE A 67 -5.40 -1.22 14.01
CA ILE A 67 -6.51 -2.08 13.63
C ILE A 67 -6.85 -3.08 14.73
N GLN A 68 -5.84 -3.72 15.35
CA GLN A 68 -6.07 -4.68 16.42
C GLN A 68 -6.72 -4.04 17.66
N THR A 69 -6.24 -2.87 18.07
CA THR A 69 -6.73 -2.22 19.30
C THR A 69 -8.05 -1.50 19.10
N GLY A 70 -8.27 -0.93 17.92
CA GLY A 70 -9.51 -0.22 17.56
C GLY A 70 -10.58 -1.10 16.94
N GLY A 71 -10.28 -2.37 16.61
CA GLY A 71 -11.18 -3.26 15.89
C GLY A 71 -11.67 -2.63 14.59
N ILE A 72 -12.99 -2.57 14.43
CA ILE A 72 -13.65 -2.01 13.24
C ILE A 72 -13.36 -0.51 13.08
N ASP A 73 -13.37 0.26 14.16
CA ASP A 73 -13.07 1.69 14.12
C ASP A 73 -11.59 1.94 13.75
N GLY A 74 -10.71 1.05 14.23
CA GLY A 74 -9.30 1.02 13.84
C GLY A 74 -9.13 0.75 12.35
N LEU A 75 -9.80 -0.29 11.83
CA LEU A 75 -9.81 -0.62 10.40
C LEU A 75 -10.31 0.55 9.55
N ASN A 76 -11.45 1.14 9.91
CA ASN A 76 -12.02 2.30 9.22
C ASN A 76 -11.08 3.50 9.22
N SER A 77 -10.42 3.78 10.35
CA SER A 77 -9.46 4.88 10.45
C SER A 77 -8.28 4.67 9.51
N VAL A 78 -7.72 3.46 9.47
CA VAL A 78 -6.63 3.10 8.55
C VAL A 78 -7.07 3.19 7.10
N CYS A 79 -8.27 2.70 6.76
CA CYS A 79 -8.78 2.78 5.40
C CYS A 79 -9.03 4.20 4.92
N ASN A 80 -9.57 5.06 5.79
CA ASN A 80 -9.73 6.49 5.51
C ASN A 80 -8.37 7.18 5.30
N ALA A 81 -7.38 6.89 6.15
CA ALA A 81 -6.04 7.44 6.02
C ALA A 81 -5.37 6.96 4.72
N ARG A 82 -5.50 5.68 4.34
CA ARG A 82 -4.99 5.15 3.08
C ARG A 82 -5.67 5.78 1.87
N GLN A 83 -6.97 6.03 1.94
CA GLN A 83 -7.70 6.72 0.87
C GLN A 83 -7.16 8.14 0.70
N ALA A 84 -7.04 8.91 1.78
CA ALA A 84 -6.48 10.26 1.75
C ALA A 84 -5.03 10.26 1.22
N PHE A 85 -4.19 9.32 1.66
CA PHE A 85 -2.84 9.14 1.15
C PHE A 85 -2.81 8.97 -0.38
N SER A 86 -3.65 8.07 -0.90
CA SER A 86 -3.74 7.84 -2.35
C SER A 86 -4.26 9.06 -3.12
N GLN A 87 -5.19 9.82 -2.55
CA GLN A 87 -5.72 11.05 -3.15
C GLN A 87 -4.69 12.17 -3.19
N SER A 88 -3.91 12.34 -2.12
CA SER A 88 -2.82 13.33 -2.06
C SER A 88 -1.75 13.09 -3.12
N LEU A 89 -1.50 11.82 -3.47
CA LEU A 89 -0.58 11.44 -4.54
C LEU A 89 -1.23 11.49 -5.93
N GLY A 90 -2.52 11.23 -6.04
CA GLY A 90 -3.23 11.24 -7.32
C GLY A 90 -2.53 10.39 -8.39
N PHE A 91 -2.28 10.98 -9.56
CA PHE A 91 -1.63 10.30 -10.68
C PHE A 91 -0.17 9.90 -10.40
N THR A 92 0.49 10.49 -9.38
CA THR A 92 1.87 10.13 -9.03
C THR A 92 1.96 8.88 -8.16
N TYR A 93 0.84 8.38 -7.62
CA TYR A 93 0.79 7.24 -6.72
C TYR A 93 1.58 6.00 -7.20
N PRO A 94 1.39 5.47 -8.42
CA PRO A 94 2.09 4.26 -8.84
C PRO A 94 3.60 4.46 -9.00
N PHE A 95 4.08 5.69 -9.20
CA PHE A 95 5.51 5.98 -9.30
C PHE A 95 6.16 6.19 -7.92
N CYS A 96 5.39 6.62 -6.92
CA CYS A 96 5.86 6.78 -5.55
C CYS A 96 5.77 5.49 -4.74
N ILE A 97 4.76 4.65 -5.02
CA ILE A 97 4.58 3.31 -4.45
C ILE A 97 5.21 2.29 -5.39
N ASP A 98 6.51 2.47 -5.63
CA ASP A 98 7.33 1.61 -6.46
C ASP A 98 8.64 1.29 -5.74
N ARG A 99 9.01 0.01 -5.75
CA ARG A 99 10.18 -0.48 -5.01
C ARG A 99 11.48 0.06 -5.59
N TYR A 100 11.59 0.14 -6.92
CA TYR A 100 12.81 0.60 -7.58
C TYR A 100 13.02 2.11 -7.37
N TYR A 101 11.95 2.89 -7.40
CA TYR A 101 11.98 4.30 -7.02
C TYR A 101 12.49 4.48 -5.60
N LEU A 102 11.91 3.79 -4.60
CA LEU A 102 12.32 3.92 -3.20
C LEU A 102 13.77 3.48 -2.97
N LEU A 103 14.22 2.42 -3.64
CA LEU A 103 15.62 1.98 -3.62
C LEU A 103 16.56 3.03 -4.21
N SER A 104 16.14 3.70 -5.29
CA SER A 104 16.95 4.73 -5.96
C SER A 104 17.22 5.96 -5.08
N LEU A 105 16.38 6.22 -4.07
CA LEU A 105 16.55 7.31 -3.11
C LEU A 105 17.67 7.03 -2.07
N GLY A 106 18.28 5.84 -2.08
CA GLY A 106 19.36 5.44 -1.16
C GLY A 106 18.92 5.35 0.31
N ASN A 107 19.87 5.17 1.24
CA ASN A 107 19.66 5.22 2.71
C ASN A 107 18.49 4.36 3.26
N THR A 108 18.24 3.23 2.64
CA THR A 108 17.27 2.20 3.05
C THR A 108 17.75 0.84 2.56
N ASP A 109 17.12 -0.24 3.01
CA ASP A 109 17.36 -1.58 2.49
C ASP A 109 16.17 -2.09 1.67
N PHE A 110 16.41 -3.18 0.94
CA PHE A 110 15.38 -3.86 0.13
C PHE A 110 14.17 -4.25 0.97
N VAL A 111 14.38 -4.73 2.19
CA VAL A 111 13.32 -5.20 3.08
C VAL A 111 12.35 -4.06 3.40
N ASN A 112 12.83 -2.91 3.85
CA ASN A 112 12.00 -1.75 4.14
C ASN A 112 11.29 -1.23 2.89
N THR A 113 11.92 -1.24 1.71
CA THR A 113 11.19 -0.86 0.49
C THR A 113 10.04 -1.81 0.16
N VAL A 114 10.22 -3.12 0.36
CA VAL A 114 9.15 -4.12 0.19
C VAL A 114 8.04 -3.89 1.19
N TYR A 115 8.34 -3.81 2.49
CA TYR A 115 7.33 -3.57 3.54
C TYR A 115 6.53 -2.28 3.26
N TYR A 116 7.17 -1.22 2.78
CA TYR A 116 6.49 0.04 2.52
C TYR A 116 5.52 -0.07 1.33
N VAL A 117 5.97 -0.62 0.20
CA VAL A 117 5.11 -0.83 -0.97
C VAL A 117 3.96 -1.78 -0.62
N HIS A 118 4.28 -2.85 0.09
CA HIS A 118 3.32 -3.84 0.55
C HIS A 118 2.28 -3.23 1.47
N LEU A 119 2.67 -2.41 2.45
CA LEU A 119 1.71 -1.75 3.33
C LEU A 119 0.59 -1.06 2.53
N PHE A 120 0.93 -0.22 1.56
CA PHE A 120 -0.10 0.52 0.81
C PHE A 120 -0.88 -0.34 -0.19
N LYS A 121 -0.27 -1.38 -0.76
CA LYS A 121 -0.94 -2.34 -1.66
C LYS A 121 -1.83 -3.32 -0.91
N HIS A 122 -1.40 -3.76 0.26
CA HIS A 122 -2.17 -4.59 1.17
C HIS A 122 -3.36 -3.79 1.71
N LEU A 123 -3.14 -2.55 2.16
CA LEU A 123 -4.25 -1.69 2.59
C LEU A 123 -5.20 -1.35 1.43
N GLU A 124 -4.74 -1.26 0.19
CA GLU A 124 -5.63 -1.15 -0.97
C GLU A 124 -6.57 -2.34 -1.08
N PHE A 125 -6.05 -3.56 -0.97
CA PHE A 125 -6.83 -4.79 -0.99
C PHE A 125 -7.76 -4.94 0.22
N VAL A 126 -7.22 -4.79 1.43
CA VAL A 126 -7.95 -4.86 2.71
C VAL A 126 -9.07 -3.84 2.78
N CYS A 127 -8.86 -2.61 2.32
CA CYS A 127 -9.87 -1.57 2.36
C CYS A 127 -10.85 -1.60 1.16
N SER A 128 -10.76 -2.61 0.30
CA SER A 128 -11.66 -2.78 -0.85
C SER A 128 -12.21 -4.20 -0.93
N ALA A 129 -11.57 -5.07 -1.71
CA ALA A 129 -12.05 -6.40 -2.02
C ALA A 129 -12.10 -7.34 -0.80
N ASP A 130 -11.24 -7.11 0.19
CA ASP A 130 -11.09 -7.99 1.35
C ASP A 130 -11.70 -7.40 2.64
N TYR A 131 -12.35 -6.24 2.53
CA TYR A 131 -12.84 -5.50 3.69
C TYR A 131 -13.79 -6.33 4.55
N GLU A 132 -14.72 -7.06 3.95
CA GLU A 132 -15.69 -7.88 4.69
C GLU A 132 -15.00 -9.05 5.41
N VAL A 133 -14.04 -9.72 4.78
CA VAL A 133 -13.30 -10.82 5.41
C VAL A 133 -12.49 -10.28 6.58
N TYR A 134 -11.74 -9.19 6.36
CA TYR A 134 -10.94 -8.55 7.39
C TYR A 134 -11.80 -8.03 8.56
N LEU A 135 -13.02 -7.57 8.28
CA LEU A 135 -14.01 -7.14 9.28
C LEU A 135 -14.49 -8.31 10.14
N TYR A 136 -14.93 -9.41 9.53
CA TYR A 136 -15.51 -10.55 10.25
C TYR A 136 -14.45 -11.41 10.96
N GLU A 137 -13.26 -11.51 10.38
CA GLU A 137 -12.15 -12.34 10.87
C GLU A 137 -11.10 -11.50 11.61
N ASN A 138 -11.40 -10.25 11.97
CA ASN A 138 -10.45 -9.27 12.50
C ASN A 138 -9.57 -9.81 13.64
N THR A 139 -10.16 -10.51 14.61
CA THR A 139 -9.41 -11.08 15.76
C THR A 139 -8.46 -12.19 15.33
N CYS A 140 -8.89 -13.04 14.38
CA CYS A 140 -8.03 -14.07 13.80
C CYS A 140 -6.88 -13.41 13.02
N ILE A 141 -7.20 -12.51 12.09
CA ILE A 141 -6.25 -11.95 11.14
C ILE A 141 -5.21 -11.11 11.88
N THR A 142 -5.64 -10.10 12.63
CA THR A 142 -4.71 -9.21 13.35
C THR A 142 -3.89 -9.97 14.41
N GLY A 143 -4.49 -10.96 15.07
CA GLY A 143 -3.81 -11.84 16.01
C GLY A 143 -2.75 -12.71 15.33
N GLY A 144 -3.05 -13.25 14.16
CA GLY A 144 -2.13 -14.04 13.35
C GLY A 144 -0.99 -13.21 12.76
N GLU A 145 -1.28 -12.03 12.21
CA GLU A 145 -0.26 -11.12 11.65
C GLU A 145 0.76 -10.66 12.70
N MET A 146 0.35 -10.56 13.97
CA MET A 146 1.24 -10.26 15.09
C MET A 146 1.95 -11.46 15.70
N ALA A 147 1.53 -12.68 15.35
CA ALA A 147 2.10 -13.88 15.90
C ALA A 147 3.47 -14.20 15.27
N PRO A 148 4.37 -14.88 16.00
CA PRO A 148 5.69 -15.24 15.49
C PRO A 148 5.68 -16.08 14.20
N GLY A 149 4.64 -16.87 13.98
CA GLY A 149 4.51 -17.71 12.78
C GLY A 149 4.42 -16.91 11.49
N TYR A 150 3.73 -15.77 11.51
CA TYR A 150 3.63 -14.89 10.35
C TYR A 150 5.00 -14.26 10.00
N GLU A 151 5.70 -13.74 11.01
CA GLU A 151 7.04 -13.19 10.84
C GLU A 151 8.05 -14.25 10.40
N ALA A 152 7.91 -15.50 10.86
CA ALA A 152 8.77 -16.61 10.44
C ALA A 152 8.65 -16.92 8.93
N CYS A 153 7.45 -16.83 8.36
CA CYS A 153 7.25 -16.95 6.91
C CYS A 153 8.00 -15.84 6.15
N ARG A 154 7.88 -14.58 6.60
CA ARG A 154 8.58 -13.43 5.99
C ARG A 154 10.10 -13.51 6.14
N ALA A 155 10.59 -13.99 7.28
CA ALA A 155 12.02 -14.20 7.52
C ALA A 155 12.59 -15.26 6.57
N THR A 156 11.87 -16.36 6.36
CA THR A 156 12.26 -17.41 5.40
C THR A 156 12.38 -16.84 3.99
N PHE A 157 11.37 -16.09 3.54
CA PHE A 157 11.41 -15.40 2.24
C PHE A 157 12.61 -14.47 2.10
N THR A 158 12.84 -13.61 3.10
CA THR A 158 13.94 -12.65 3.09
C THR A 158 15.29 -13.35 3.01
N ASN A 159 15.48 -14.44 3.75
CA ASN A 159 16.69 -15.24 3.70
C ASN A 159 16.88 -15.93 2.34
N SER A 160 15.81 -16.41 1.71
CA SER A 160 15.90 -17.00 0.37
C SER A 160 16.34 -15.98 -0.69
N LEU A 161 15.87 -14.73 -0.60
CA LEU A 161 16.27 -13.68 -1.54
C LEU A 161 17.72 -13.24 -1.38
N GLN A 162 18.28 -13.27 -0.17
CA GLN A 162 19.70 -12.96 0.05
C GLN A 162 20.63 -13.95 -0.65
N ASN A 163 20.16 -15.18 -0.88
CA ASN A 163 20.94 -16.25 -1.49
C ASN A 163 20.73 -16.35 -3.00
N ASP A 164 19.54 -16.00 -3.51
CA ASP A 164 19.23 -16.06 -4.95
C ASP A 164 18.08 -15.12 -5.35
N TYR A 165 18.45 -13.94 -5.87
CA TYR A 165 17.49 -12.94 -6.35
C TYR A 165 16.77 -13.34 -7.65
N ASN A 166 17.30 -14.30 -8.43
CA ASN A 166 16.66 -14.72 -9.69
C ASN A 166 15.38 -15.54 -9.45
N ASN A 167 15.21 -16.07 -8.24
CA ASN A 167 14.08 -16.90 -7.85
C ASN A 167 13.01 -16.14 -7.05
N LEU A 168 12.82 -14.84 -7.32
CA LEU A 168 11.83 -14.01 -6.64
C LEU A 168 10.43 -14.64 -6.62
N CYS A 169 9.82 -14.89 -7.79
CA CYS A 169 8.44 -15.38 -7.85
C CYS A 169 8.23 -16.79 -7.25
N PRO A 170 9.11 -17.77 -7.47
CA PRO A 170 9.07 -19.03 -6.74
C PRO A 170 9.13 -18.83 -5.21
N ASN A 171 10.01 -17.95 -4.73
CA ASN A 171 10.13 -17.65 -3.29
C ASN A 171 8.89 -16.93 -2.74
N VAL A 172 8.22 -16.08 -3.54
CA VAL A 172 6.95 -15.46 -3.16
C VAL A 172 5.85 -16.52 -3.04
N GLN A 173 5.76 -17.49 -3.96
CA GLN A 173 4.78 -18.57 -3.83
C GLN A 173 5.00 -19.39 -2.55
N ILE A 174 6.27 -19.62 -2.16
CA ILE A 174 6.61 -20.28 -0.89
C ILE A 174 6.16 -19.44 0.32
N LEU A 175 6.39 -18.12 0.29
CA LEU A 175 5.90 -17.19 1.32
C LEU A 175 4.38 -17.27 1.48
N MET A 176 3.66 -17.15 0.37
CA MET A 176 2.20 -17.20 0.32
C MET A 176 1.66 -18.51 0.89
N ASN A 177 2.23 -19.65 0.47
CA ASN A 177 1.85 -20.96 0.97
C ASN A 177 2.14 -21.11 2.48
N CYS A 178 3.25 -20.56 2.96
CA CYS A 178 3.60 -20.55 4.38
C CYS A 178 2.57 -19.77 5.19
N ILE A 179 2.24 -18.55 4.78
CA ILE A 179 1.25 -17.68 5.45
C ILE A 179 -0.11 -18.37 5.45
N GLN A 180 -0.55 -18.89 4.31
CA GLN A 180 -1.82 -19.59 4.22
C GLN A 180 -1.89 -20.80 5.15
N THR A 181 -0.84 -21.62 5.19
CA THR A 181 -0.75 -22.79 6.06
C THR A 181 -0.76 -22.39 7.52
N PHE A 182 -0.05 -21.31 7.86
CA PHE A 182 -0.03 -20.75 9.20
C PHE A 182 -1.43 -20.33 9.65
N PHE A 183 -2.16 -19.55 8.84
CA PHE A 183 -3.54 -19.15 9.17
C PHE A 183 -4.52 -20.33 9.21
N LYS A 184 -4.36 -21.33 8.33
CA LYS A 184 -5.13 -22.61 8.41
C LYS A 184 -4.87 -23.36 9.73
N SER A 185 -3.71 -23.20 10.35
CA SER A 185 -3.37 -23.84 11.63
C SER A 185 -3.96 -23.13 12.86
N ILE A 186 -4.37 -21.86 12.72
CA ILE A 186 -4.97 -21.11 13.82
C ILE A 186 -6.44 -21.49 13.96
N ARG A 187 -6.82 -22.10 15.09
CA ARG A 187 -8.18 -22.64 15.32
C ARG A 187 -9.31 -21.62 15.14
N ILE A 188 -9.07 -20.35 15.44
CA ILE A 188 -10.09 -19.30 15.36
C ILE A 188 -10.22 -18.70 13.95
N CYS A 189 -9.36 -19.09 13.02
CA CYS A 189 -9.34 -18.59 11.65
C CYS A 189 -10.14 -19.49 10.73
N SER A 190 -10.97 -18.90 9.87
CA SER A 190 -11.58 -19.64 8.78
C SER A 190 -10.60 -19.92 7.63
N THR A 191 -10.97 -20.86 6.75
CA THR A 191 -10.25 -21.09 5.49
C THR A 191 -10.23 -19.84 4.62
N PHE A 192 -11.27 -19.00 4.69
CA PHE A 192 -11.34 -17.73 3.98
C PHE A 192 -10.34 -16.71 4.53
N ALA A 193 -10.17 -16.60 5.85
CA ALA A 193 -9.12 -15.77 6.44
C ALA A 193 -7.72 -16.18 5.96
N ALA A 194 -7.46 -17.48 5.87
CA ALA A 194 -6.18 -17.98 5.37
C ALA A 194 -5.97 -17.68 3.87
N TRP A 195 -7.02 -17.79 3.05
CA TRP A 195 -6.97 -17.40 1.63
C TRP A 195 -6.79 -15.89 1.46
N SER A 196 -7.52 -15.07 2.22
CA SER A 196 -7.40 -13.61 2.24
C SER A 196 -5.97 -13.17 2.54
N GLU A 197 -5.35 -13.74 3.58
CA GLU A 197 -3.97 -13.43 3.95
C GLU A 197 -2.95 -13.85 2.89
N CYS A 198 -3.23 -14.93 2.16
CA CYS A 198 -2.43 -15.32 0.99
C CYS A 198 -2.58 -14.30 -0.15
N GLU A 199 -3.82 -13.91 -0.48
CA GLU A 199 -4.12 -12.97 -1.57
C GLU A 199 -3.56 -11.59 -1.29
N LYS A 200 -3.57 -11.16 -0.03
CA LYS A 200 -2.94 -9.91 0.39
C LYS A 200 -1.46 -9.88 -0.01
N GLU A 201 -0.69 -10.94 0.29
CA GLU A 201 0.71 -11.02 -0.16
C GLU A 201 0.84 -11.11 -1.69
N ARG A 202 -0.07 -11.83 -2.36
CA ARG A 202 -0.10 -11.92 -3.82
C ARG A 202 -0.23 -10.52 -4.44
N VAL A 203 -1.12 -9.68 -3.92
CA VAL A 203 -1.33 -8.30 -4.37
C VAL A 203 -0.08 -7.45 -4.20
N GLY A 204 0.67 -7.64 -3.10
CA GLY A 204 1.95 -6.96 -2.88
C GLY A 204 2.99 -7.23 -3.98
N PHE A 205 2.98 -8.43 -4.56
CA PHE A 205 3.92 -8.86 -5.61
C PHE A 205 3.31 -8.94 -7.02
N ALA A 206 2.05 -8.54 -7.23
CA ALA A 206 1.33 -8.81 -8.48
C ALA A 206 1.99 -8.19 -9.73
N TYR A 207 2.69 -7.07 -9.57
CA TYR A 207 3.44 -6.43 -10.68
C TYR A 207 4.70 -7.21 -11.07
N ASP A 208 5.41 -7.78 -10.10
CA ASP A 208 6.64 -8.54 -10.34
C ASP A 208 6.33 -9.98 -10.76
N CYS A 209 5.26 -10.56 -10.21
CA CYS A 209 4.95 -11.98 -10.25
C CYS A 209 3.46 -12.21 -10.59
N PRO A 210 3.05 -12.01 -11.85
CA PRO A 210 1.64 -12.00 -12.24
C PRO A 210 0.96 -13.38 -12.18
N ASN A 211 1.73 -14.47 -12.16
CA ASN A 211 1.23 -15.85 -12.22
C ASN A 211 1.10 -16.53 -10.85
N LEU A 212 1.23 -15.78 -9.76
CA LEU A 212 1.05 -16.30 -8.41
C LEU A 212 -0.42 -16.66 -8.15
N VAL A 213 -0.67 -17.68 -7.34
CA VAL A 213 -2.02 -18.15 -7.02
C VAL A 213 -2.18 -18.53 -5.54
N CYS A 214 -3.33 -18.20 -4.97
CA CYS A 214 -3.79 -18.71 -3.68
C CYS A 214 -4.89 -19.75 -3.89
N ASN A 215 -4.63 -20.98 -3.47
CA ASN A 215 -5.60 -22.06 -3.56
C ASN A 215 -6.46 -22.07 -2.29
N VAL A 216 -7.77 -22.20 -2.40
CA VAL A 216 -8.67 -22.32 -1.24
C VAL A 216 -8.41 -23.65 -0.51
#